data_AF-A0A669DMJ8-F1
#
_entry.id   AF-A0A669DMJ8-F1
#
_cell.length_a   1.000
_cell.length_b   1.000
_cell.length_c   1.000
_cell.angle_alpha   90.00
_cell.angle_beta   90.00
_cell.angle_gamma   90.00
#
_symmetry.space_group_name_H-M   'P 1'
#
loop_
_entity.id
_entity.type
_entity.pdbx_description
1 polymer ?
#
loop_
_entity_poly.entity_id
_entity_poly.type
_entity_poly.pdbx_seq_one_letter_code
_entity_poly.pdbx_strand_id
1 'polypeptide(L)'
;MRRLTKKKALTLVKELDAFPKVPESYVESTASGGTVSLIAFTFMAVLAFLEFFVYRHTWMKYEYEVDRDFSSKLRINVDITVAMRCQYIGADVLDLAETMVASDGLQYEPVNFELPPQQRIWHMTLLHIQERLRVEHALQDVIFKAAIKGAPPAQTKSEDSTASLSACRIHGHLYVNKVAGNFHITVGKSIPHPRGHAHLAALVAHDSYNFSHRIDHLSFGEPLPGIISPLDGTEKIATDCKLVFQIFLNYFTPSLSGICMPLAVPQELSGIFMKYDISSLMVKVTEQHMPLWQFLVRLCGIIGGIFSTTGMIHGLVGFLVDVVCCRFQMGIYKPVS
;
A
#
# COMPACT_ATOMS: atom_id res chain seq x y z
N MET A 1 -20.84 45.05 10.81
CA MET A 1 -21.69 44.12 10.04
C MET A 1 -23.14 44.63 10.04
N ARG A 2 -23.59 45.26 8.95
CA ARG A 2 -24.96 45.80 8.85
C ARG A 2 -25.92 44.67 8.46
N ARG A 3 -26.86 44.31 9.35
CA ARG A 3 -27.99 43.42 9.02
C ARG A 3 -28.83 44.09 7.92
N LEU A 4 -28.69 43.61 6.69
CA LEU A 4 -29.59 43.96 5.59
C LEU A 4 -30.99 43.47 5.98
N THR A 5 -31.90 44.40 6.22
CA THR A 5 -33.33 44.11 6.41
C THR A 5 -33.84 43.36 5.18
N LYS A 6 -34.54 42.23 5.36
CA LYS A 6 -35.07 41.36 4.28
C LYS A 6 -35.62 42.12 3.07
N LYS A 7 -36.32 43.24 3.30
CA LYS A 7 -36.89 44.11 2.25
C LYS A 7 -35.83 44.72 1.32
N LYS A 8 -34.68 45.15 1.85
CA LYS A 8 -33.57 45.73 1.06
C LYS A 8 -32.82 44.67 0.24
N ALA A 9 -32.71 43.45 0.77
CA ALA A 9 -32.16 42.34 0.01
C ALA A 9 -33.10 41.93 -1.13
N LEU A 10 -34.41 41.91 -0.89
CA LEU A 10 -35.43 41.61 -1.90
C LEU A 10 -35.44 42.63 -3.05
N THR A 11 -35.27 43.92 -2.76
CA THR A 11 -35.17 44.95 -3.80
C THR A 11 -33.87 44.85 -4.60
N LEU A 12 -32.73 44.57 -3.94
CA LEU A 12 -31.45 44.36 -4.65
C LEU A 12 -31.48 43.12 -5.56
N VAL A 13 -32.09 42.02 -5.09
CA VAL A 13 -32.26 40.82 -5.92
C VAL A 13 -33.20 41.09 -7.09
N LYS A 14 -34.21 41.95 -6.92
CA LYS A 14 -35.16 42.33 -7.97
C LYS A 14 -34.56 43.30 -8.99
N GLU A 15 -33.61 44.14 -8.60
CA GLU A 15 -32.85 45.01 -9.52
C GLU A 15 -31.76 44.27 -10.31
N LEU A 16 -31.26 43.15 -9.79
CA LEU A 16 -30.31 42.26 -10.49
C LEU A 16 -31.01 41.25 -11.42
N ASP A 17 -32.34 41.21 -11.44
CA ASP A 17 -33.14 40.33 -12.29
C ASP A 17 -33.24 40.95 -13.70
N ALA A 18 -32.27 40.62 -14.56
CA ALA A 18 -32.11 41.19 -15.90
C ALA A 18 -33.14 40.71 -16.94
N PHE A 19 -34.14 39.92 -16.53
CA PHE A 19 -35.13 39.33 -17.43
C PHE A 19 -36.55 39.84 -17.13
N PRO A 20 -37.28 40.35 -18.12
CA PRO A 20 -38.67 40.77 -17.93
C PRO A 20 -39.53 39.55 -17.58
N LYS A 21 -40.21 39.59 -16.42
CA LYS A 21 -41.12 38.52 -16.02
C LYS A 21 -42.35 38.52 -16.91
N VAL A 22 -42.62 37.39 -17.55
CA VAL A 22 -43.84 37.18 -18.32
C VAL A 22 -45.08 37.30 -17.42
N PRO A 23 -46.20 37.84 -17.93
CA PRO A 23 -47.45 37.93 -17.19
C PRO A 23 -47.90 36.53 -16.72
N GLU A 24 -48.41 36.43 -15.49
CA GLU A 24 -48.82 35.15 -14.89
C GLU A 24 -49.90 34.41 -15.70
N SER A 25 -50.61 35.09 -16.61
CA SER A 25 -51.58 34.47 -17.53
C SER A 25 -50.96 33.58 -18.61
N TYR A 26 -49.66 33.68 -18.86
CA TYR A 26 -48.93 32.83 -19.81
C TYR A 26 -48.10 31.74 -19.12
N VAL A 27 -48.22 31.62 -17.79
CA VAL A 27 -47.44 30.68 -16.98
C VAL A 27 -48.39 29.60 -16.46
N GLU A 28 -48.52 28.51 -17.19
CA GLU A 28 -49.23 27.33 -16.67
C GLU A 28 -48.33 26.58 -15.67
N SER A 29 -48.59 26.76 -14.37
CA SER A 29 -47.93 25.99 -13.32
C SER A 29 -48.59 24.62 -13.19
N THR A 30 -47.95 23.58 -13.73
CA THR A 30 -48.40 22.19 -13.52
C THR A 30 -47.82 21.63 -12.22
N ALA A 31 -48.68 21.09 -11.35
CA ALA A 31 -48.27 20.50 -10.06
C ALA A 31 -47.31 19.29 -10.22
N SER A 32 -47.44 18.56 -11.34
CA SER A 32 -46.54 17.46 -11.72
C SER A 32 -45.14 17.96 -12.13
N GLY A 33 -45.05 19.09 -12.85
CA GLY A 33 -43.77 19.66 -13.30
C GLY A 33 -42.88 20.11 -12.14
N GLY A 34 -43.45 20.76 -11.12
CA GLY A 34 -42.70 21.21 -9.94
C GLY A 34 -42.07 20.07 -9.14
N THR A 35 -42.76 18.93 -9.03
CA THR A 35 -42.25 17.74 -8.30
C THR A 35 -41.08 17.09 -9.04
N VAL A 36 -41.16 16.99 -10.37
CA VAL A 36 -40.06 16.46 -11.20
C VAL A 36 -38.83 17.35 -11.13
N SER A 37 -39.01 18.67 -11.17
CA SER A 37 -37.89 19.62 -11.00
C SER A 37 -37.23 19.48 -9.62
N LEU A 38 -38.01 19.32 -8.54
CA LEU A 38 -37.46 19.15 -7.20
C LEU A 38 -36.61 17.88 -7.08
N ILE A 39 -37.07 16.76 -7.66
CA ILE A 39 -36.32 15.51 -7.71
C ILE A 39 -35.03 15.69 -8.51
N ALA A 40 -35.10 16.34 -9.67
CA ALA A 40 -33.93 16.60 -10.51
C ALA A 40 -32.88 17.49 -9.81
N PHE A 41 -33.29 18.54 -9.10
CA PHE A 41 -32.38 19.38 -8.31
C PHE A 41 -31.74 18.62 -7.13
N THR A 42 -32.51 17.75 -6.47
CA THR A 42 -31.98 16.91 -5.39
C THR A 42 -30.94 15.93 -5.94
N PHE A 43 -31.21 15.31 -7.08
CA PHE A 43 -30.30 14.39 -7.75
C PHE A 43 -29.03 15.10 -8.25
N MET A 44 -29.16 16.31 -8.82
CA MET A 44 -28.02 17.18 -9.17
C MET A 44 -27.13 17.45 -7.97
N ALA A 45 -27.71 17.82 -6.82
CA ALA A 45 -26.95 18.10 -5.61
C ALA A 45 -26.20 16.87 -5.08
N VAL A 46 -26.84 15.69 -5.08
CA VAL A 46 -26.20 14.43 -4.65
C VAL A 46 -25.03 14.07 -5.56
N LEU A 47 -25.21 14.13 -6.89
CA LEU A 47 -24.13 13.79 -7.82
C LEU A 47 -22.98 14.80 -7.74
N ALA A 48 -23.28 16.09 -7.60
CA ALA A 48 -22.25 17.11 -7.40
C ALA A 48 -21.47 16.89 -6.09
N PHE A 49 -22.15 16.49 -5.02
CA PHE A 49 -21.52 16.15 -3.75
C PHE A 49 -20.61 14.93 -3.89
N LEU A 50 -21.08 13.84 -4.50
CA LEU A 50 -20.26 12.65 -4.77
C LEU A 50 -19.04 12.97 -5.62
N GLU A 51 -19.21 13.75 -6.69
CA GLU A 51 -18.12 14.19 -7.55
C GLU A 51 -17.09 15.04 -6.78
N PHE A 52 -17.54 15.84 -5.79
CA PHE A 52 -16.64 16.55 -4.90
C PHE A 52 -15.84 15.60 -3.99
N PHE A 53 -16.42 14.51 -3.49
CA PHE A 53 -15.62 13.51 -2.75
C PHE A 53 -14.58 12.84 -3.65
N VAL A 54 -14.95 12.53 -4.89
CA VAL A 54 -14.02 12.00 -5.89
C VAL A 54 -12.89 13.01 -6.14
N TYR A 55 -13.22 14.30 -6.27
CA TYR A 55 -12.24 15.39 -6.41
C TYR A 55 -11.23 15.47 -5.26
N ARG A 56 -11.73 15.26 -4.04
CA ARG A 56 -10.89 15.29 -2.83
C ARG A 56 -10.04 14.04 -2.68
N HIS A 57 -10.35 12.96 -3.39
CA HIS A 57 -9.64 11.70 -3.31
C HIS A 57 -8.49 11.63 -4.32
N THR A 58 -7.31 11.21 -3.87
CA THR A 58 -6.16 10.96 -4.74
C THR A 58 -6.16 9.55 -5.27
N TRP A 59 -5.54 9.33 -6.43
CA TRP A 59 -5.25 7.99 -6.94
C TRP A 59 -3.76 7.84 -7.18
N MET A 60 -3.26 6.61 -7.01
CA MET A 60 -1.88 6.26 -7.31
C MET A 60 -1.80 5.83 -8.77
N LYS A 61 -0.82 6.35 -9.51
CA LYS A 61 -0.52 5.95 -10.88
C LYS A 61 0.81 5.21 -10.91
N TYR A 62 0.78 3.97 -11.41
CA TYR A 62 1.95 3.11 -11.57
C TYR A 62 2.39 3.14 -13.04
N GLU A 63 3.60 3.62 -13.27
CA GLU A 63 4.21 3.64 -14.60
C GLU A 63 5.43 2.72 -14.58
N TYR A 64 5.50 1.78 -15.52
CA TYR A 64 6.64 0.90 -15.68
C TYR A 64 7.66 1.57 -16.59
N GLU A 65 8.83 1.87 -16.05
CA GLU A 65 9.95 2.46 -16.78
C GLU A 65 11.14 1.48 -16.74
N VAL A 66 12.04 1.56 -17.72
CA VAL A 66 13.27 0.76 -17.69
C VAL A 66 14.29 1.49 -16.81
N ASP A 67 14.89 0.79 -15.85
CA ASP A 67 15.97 1.36 -15.04
C ASP A 67 17.18 1.63 -15.95
N ARG A 68 17.59 2.90 -16.07
CA ARG A 68 18.75 3.32 -16.87
C ARG A 68 20.00 3.49 -16.01
N ASP A 69 19.86 3.49 -14.69
CA ASP A 69 20.92 3.85 -13.74
C ASP A 69 21.55 2.61 -13.11
N PHE A 70 22.31 1.86 -13.91
CA PHE A 70 23.03 0.65 -13.49
C PHE A 70 24.21 0.92 -12.54
N SER A 71 24.74 2.15 -12.53
CA SER A 71 25.90 2.51 -11.68
C SER A 71 25.50 2.85 -10.24
N SER A 72 24.22 3.08 -9.98
CA SER A 72 23.75 3.40 -8.62
C SER A 72 23.67 2.13 -7.78
N LYS A 73 24.03 2.24 -6.49
CA LYS A 73 23.92 1.12 -5.55
C LYS A 73 22.50 1.00 -5.02
N LEU A 74 22.04 -0.23 -4.83
CA LEU A 74 20.78 -0.54 -4.17
C LEU A 74 21.00 -0.57 -2.66
N ARG A 75 20.16 0.17 -1.93
CA ARG A 75 20.12 0.11 -0.47
C ARG A 75 19.30 -1.10 -0.04
N ILE A 76 19.83 -1.94 0.86
CA ILE A 76 19.07 -3.00 1.53
C ILE A 76 18.95 -2.60 2.99
N ASN A 77 17.72 -2.51 3.50
CA ASN A 77 17.44 -2.29 4.92
C ASN A 77 17.16 -3.65 5.55
N VAL A 78 17.90 -3.96 6.62
CA VAL A 78 17.84 -5.26 7.29
C VAL A 78 17.53 -5.00 8.76
N ASP A 79 16.58 -5.75 9.31
CA ASP A 79 16.32 -5.91 10.74
C ASP A 79 15.89 -7.36 10.97
N ILE A 80 16.85 -8.20 11.36
CA ILE A 80 16.67 -9.65 11.53
C ILE A 80 17.21 -10.06 12.88
N THR A 81 16.41 -10.80 13.65
CA THR A 81 16.82 -11.37 14.93
C THR A 81 17.11 -12.87 14.78
N VAL A 82 18.31 -13.31 15.13
CA VAL A 82 18.77 -14.71 15.03
C VAL A 82 19.02 -15.27 16.44
N ALA A 83 18.61 -16.50 16.72
CA ALA A 83 18.77 -17.20 18.00
C ALA A 83 20.22 -17.66 18.29
N MET A 84 21.19 -16.79 18.03
CA MET A 84 22.61 -16.98 18.33
C MET A 84 23.19 -15.72 18.95
N ARG A 85 24.29 -15.85 19.70
CA ARG A 85 25.01 -14.69 20.23
C ARG A 85 25.72 -13.91 19.13
N CYS A 86 25.71 -12.59 19.22
CA CYS A 86 26.33 -11.68 18.24
C CYS A 86 27.83 -11.89 18.00
N GLN A 87 28.55 -12.52 18.93
CA GLN A 87 29.99 -12.77 18.80
C GLN A 87 30.30 -13.89 17.79
N TYR A 88 29.33 -14.76 17.50
CA TYR A 88 29.51 -15.98 16.72
C TYR A 88 28.82 -15.95 15.37
N ILE A 89 28.22 -14.84 14.97
CA ILE A 89 27.54 -14.70 13.69
C ILE A 89 28.04 -13.48 12.93
N GLY A 90 28.05 -13.57 11.62
CA GLY A 90 28.38 -12.49 10.71
C GLY A 90 27.42 -12.50 9.53
N ALA A 91 26.96 -11.32 9.15
CA ALA A 91 26.20 -11.11 7.94
C ALA A 91 27.11 -10.54 6.85
N ASP A 92 26.98 -11.06 5.64
CA ASP A 92 27.75 -10.63 4.48
C ASP A 92 26.92 -10.70 3.20
N VAL A 93 27.33 -9.97 2.16
CA VAL A 93 26.71 -10.01 0.84
C VAL A 93 27.74 -10.40 -0.21
N LEU A 94 27.36 -11.39 -1.02
CA LEU A 94 28.10 -11.81 -2.20
C LEU A 94 27.29 -11.51 -3.46
N ASP A 95 27.83 -10.67 -4.34
CA ASP A 95 27.23 -10.42 -5.65
C ASP A 95 27.49 -11.59 -6.61
N LEU A 96 26.77 -11.65 -7.74
CA LEU A 96 27.03 -12.63 -8.84
C LEU A 96 28.49 -12.66 -9.31
N ALA A 97 29.22 -11.55 -9.15
CA ALA A 97 30.64 -11.45 -9.50
C ALA A 97 31.59 -11.97 -8.39
N GLU A 98 31.04 -12.59 -7.35
CA GLU A 98 31.74 -13.07 -6.15
C GLU A 98 32.56 -11.98 -5.44
N THR A 99 32.22 -10.71 -5.67
CA THR A 99 32.82 -9.57 -5.00
C THR A 99 32.11 -9.34 -3.68
N MET A 100 32.90 -9.24 -2.60
CA MET A 100 32.39 -8.89 -1.28
C MET A 100 32.00 -7.42 -1.24
N VAL A 101 30.79 -7.16 -0.76
CA VAL A 101 30.33 -5.81 -0.44
C VAL A 101 30.54 -5.57 1.05
N ALA A 102 31.22 -4.49 1.40
CA ALA A 102 31.46 -4.14 2.80
C ALA A 102 30.13 -4.00 3.56
N SER A 103 29.98 -4.80 4.63
CA SER A 103 28.79 -4.82 5.49
C SER A 103 28.89 -3.85 6.68
N ASP A 104 29.68 -2.77 6.53
CA ASP A 104 30.02 -1.83 7.61
C ASP A 104 28.81 -1.08 8.20
N GLY A 105 27.68 -1.04 7.48
CA GLY A 105 26.45 -0.39 7.92
C GLY A 105 25.52 -1.24 8.81
N LEU A 106 25.90 -2.49 9.12
CA LEU A 106 25.13 -3.40 9.97
C LEU A 106 25.59 -3.35 11.44
N GLN A 107 24.63 -3.21 12.35
CA GLN A 107 24.84 -3.22 13.79
C GLN A 107 24.31 -4.52 14.41
N TYR A 108 25.02 -5.02 15.42
CA TYR A 108 24.73 -6.28 16.10
C TYR A 108 24.39 -5.99 17.56
N GLU A 109 23.13 -6.17 17.94
CA GLU A 109 22.65 -5.94 19.30
C GLU A 109 22.25 -7.26 19.98
N PRO A 110 22.77 -7.56 21.19
CA PRO A 110 22.35 -8.74 21.92
C PRO A 110 20.94 -8.54 22.46
N VAL A 111 20.03 -9.46 22.11
CA VAL A 111 18.61 -9.42 22.48
C VAL A 111 18.12 -10.81 22.92
N ASN A 112 16.91 -10.87 23.46
CA ASN A 112 16.20 -12.14 23.64
C ASN A 112 15.45 -12.50 22.35
N PHE A 113 15.43 -13.78 22.02
CA PHE A 113 14.70 -14.25 20.84
C PHE A 113 13.18 -14.06 21.00
N GLU A 114 12.67 -14.33 22.21
CA GLU A 114 11.25 -14.23 22.51
C GLU A 114 10.78 -12.78 22.59
N LEU A 115 9.71 -12.47 21.86
CA LEU A 115 9.08 -11.16 21.90
C LEU A 115 8.19 -11.00 23.14
N PRO A 116 8.15 -9.80 23.74
CA PRO A 116 7.10 -9.40 24.67
C PRO A 116 5.70 -9.65 24.08
N PRO A 117 4.68 -9.91 24.93
CA PRO A 117 3.33 -10.26 24.48
C PRO A 117 2.71 -9.20 23.56
N GLN A 118 2.96 -7.91 23.81
CA GLN A 118 2.47 -6.82 22.96
C GLN A 118 3.08 -6.85 21.55
N GLN A 119 4.39 -7.10 21.44
CA GLN A 119 5.08 -7.19 20.14
C GLN A 119 4.72 -8.47 19.39
N ARG A 120 4.48 -9.57 20.10
CA ARG A 120 4.03 -10.83 19.51
C ARG A 120 2.66 -10.69 18.84
N ILE A 121 1.73 -9.95 19.45
CA ILE A 121 0.41 -9.66 18.84
C ILE A 121 0.59 -8.85 17.55
N TRP A 122 1.50 -7.87 17.55
CA TRP A 122 1.81 -7.09 16.35
C TRP A 122 2.36 -7.96 15.21
N HIS A 123 3.34 -8.83 15.51
CA HIS A 123 3.87 -9.80 14.55
C HIS A 123 2.78 -10.72 13.98
N MET A 124 1.93 -11.28 14.84
CA MET A 124 0.81 -12.13 14.40
C MET A 124 -0.18 -11.35 13.51
N THR A 125 -0.41 -10.07 13.81
CA THR A 125 -1.25 -9.20 12.98
C THR A 125 -0.64 -8.95 11.61
N LEU A 126 0.67 -8.66 11.54
CA LEU A 126 1.40 -8.49 10.28
C LEU A 126 1.32 -9.74 9.41
N LEU A 127 1.58 -10.92 9.99
CA LEU A 127 1.47 -12.20 9.29
C LEU A 127 0.06 -12.45 8.73
N HIS A 128 -0.98 -12.13 9.50
CA HIS A 128 -2.36 -12.27 9.04
C HIS A 128 -2.69 -11.34 7.87
N ILE A 129 -2.23 -10.08 7.94
CA ILE A 129 -2.40 -9.10 6.87
C ILE A 129 -1.68 -9.56 5.60
N GLN A 130 -0.46 -10.06 5.74
CA GLN A 130 0.34 -10.54 4.62
C GLN A 130 -0.30 -11.75 3.92
N GLU A 131 -0.84 -12.71 4.67
CA GLU A 131 -1.52 -13.87 4.09
C GLU A 131 -2.73 -13.43 3.26
N ARG A 132 -3.50 -12.45 3.74
CA ARG A 132 -4.63 -11.87 2.99
C ARG A 132 -4.16 -11.14 1.73
N LEU A 133 -3.09 -10.36 1.83
CA LEU A 133 -2.48 -9.65 0.70
C LEU A 133 -1.97 -10.61 -0.39
N ARG A 134 -1.45 -11.78 -0.01
CA ARG A 134 -0.93 -12.78 -0.95
C ARG A 134 -2.05 -13.42 -1.80
N VAL A 135 -3.25 -13.57 -1.24
CA VAL A 135 -4.42 -14.13 -1.93
C VAL A 135 -5.06 -13.11 -2.87
N GLU A 136 -5.14 -11.85 -2.45
CA GLU A 136 -5.76 -10.77 -3.21
C GLU A 136 -4.70 -9.94 -3.96
N HIS A 137 -4.22 -10.45 -5.10
CA HIS A 137 -3.24 -9.75 -5.96
C HIS A 137 -3.65 -8.33 -6.42
N ALA A 138 -4.93 -7.96 -6.29
CA ALA A 138 -5.47 -6.63 -6.59
C ALA A 138 -5.30 -5.61 -5.44
N LEU A 139 -4.85 -6.05 -4.25
CA LEU A 139 -4.81 -5.22 -3.05
C LEU A 139 -3.53 -4.36 -2.95
N GLN A 140 -2.62 -4.43 -3.92
CA GLN A 140 -1.45 -3.52 -3.98
C GLN A 140 -1.85 -2.04 -4.01
N ASP A 141 -3.00 -1.70 -4.61
CA ASP A 141 -3.57 -0.35 -4.57
C ASP A 141 -3.99 0.12 -3.17
N VAL A 142 -4.33 -0.83 -2.30
CA VAL A 142 -4.70 -0.55 -0.91
C VAL A 142 -3.47 -0.50 -0.01
N ILE A 143 -2.37 -1.18 -0.35
CA ILE A 143 -1.08 -1.14 0.40
C ILE A 143 -0.59 0.31 0.55
N PHE A 144 -0.64 1.12 -0.51
CA PHE A 144 -0.19 2.51 -0.44
C PHE A 144 -1.14 3.44 0.33
N LYS A 145 -2.42 3.07 0.46
CA LYS A 145 -3.46 3.96 0.98
C LYS A 145 -3.92 3.63 2.39
N ALA A 146 -3.82 2.35 2.76
CA ALA A 146 -4.19 1.82 4.06
C ALA A 146 -2.97 1.56 4.95
N ALA A 147 -1.87 2.30 4.72
CA ALA A 147 -0.75 2.43 5.65
C ALA A 147 -1.30 2.36 7.07
N ILE A 148 -1.01 1.27 7.77
CA ILE A 148 -1.55 1.00 9.10
C ILE A 148 -1.18 2.23 9.94
N LYS A 149 -2.18 3.03 10.32
CA LYS A 149 -1.99 4.21 11.18
C LYS A 149 -1.43 3.85 12.56
N GLY A 150 -1.28 2.56 12.85
CA GLY A 150 -0.48 2.06 13.96
C GLY A 150 0.99 2.00 13.57
N ALA A 151 1.80 2.90 14.13
CA ALA A 151 3.23 2.66 14.19
C ALA A 151 3.47 1.33 14.95
N PRO A 152 4.50 0.55 14.59
CA PRO A 152 4.88 -0.60 15.40
C PRO A 152 5.07 -0.13 16.86
N PRO A 153 4.62 -0.92 17.85
CA PRO A 153 4.79 -0.54 19.24
C PRO A 153 6.26 -0.23 19.51
N ALA A 154 6.53 0.94 20.10
CA ALA A 154 7.89 1.37 20.40
C ALA A 154 8.61 0.25 21.15
N GLN A 155 9.79 -0.12 20.67
CA GLN A 155 10.62 -1.11 21.35
C GLN A 155 11.08 -0.51 22.67
N THR A 156 10.35 -0.78 23.75
CA THR A 156 10.85 -0.57 25.10
C THR A 156 12.04 -1.50 25.27
N LYS A 157 13.23 -0.91 25.43
CA LYS A 157 14.40 -1.63 25.95
C LYS A 157 13.96 -2.27 27.26
N SER A 158 13.78 -3.59 27.28
CA SER A 158 13.50 -4.30 28.51
C SER A 158 14.75 -4.19 29.39
N GLU A 159 14.69 -3.34 30.41
CA GLU A 159 15.71 -3.21 31.47
C GLU A 159 15.84 -4.46 32.36
N ASP A 160 15.32 -5.62 31.93
CA ASP A 160 15.38 -6.85 32.72
C ASP A 160 16.69 -7.59 32.43
N SER A 161 17.73 -7.10 33.10
CA SER A 161 19.15 -7.40 32.94
C SER A 161 19.60 -8.65 33.71
N THR A 162 18.77 -9.70 33.70
CA THR A 162 19.07 -10.99 34.36
C THR A 162 18.80 -12.24 33.50
N ALA A 163 18.16 -12.10 32.34
CA ALA A 163 18.04 -13.20 31.37
C ALA A 163 19.29 -13.27 30.48
N SER A 164 19.85 -14.45 30.27
CA SER A 164 20.97 -14.64 29.35
C SER A 164 20.52 -14.33 27.92
N LEU A 165 20.95 -13.18 27.39
CA LEU A 165 20.70 -12.75 26.01
C LEU A 165 21.21 -13.84 25.04
N SER A 166 20.28 -14.58 24.45
CA SER A 166 20.55 -15.77 23.64
C SER A 166 20.48 -15.51 22.13
N ALA A 167 20.03 -14.32 21.73
CA ALA A 167 19.85 -13.93 20.33
C ALA A 167 20.64 -12.66 19.99
N CYS A 168 20.73 -12.42 18.69
CA CYS A 168 21.38 -11.26 18.11
C CYS A 168 20.47 -10.62 17.08
N ARG A 169 20.21 -9.33 17.26
CA ARG A 169 19.51 -8.49 16.30
C ARG A 169 20.53 -7.82 15.40
N ILE A 170 20.44 -8.15 14.12
CA ILE A 170 21.25 -7.57 13.05
C ILE A 170 20.37 -6.53 12.38
N HIS A 171 20.67 -5.25 12.57
CA HIS A 171 19.89 -4.17 12.02
C HIS A 171 20.76 -3.08 11.39
N GLY A 172 20.25 -2.41 10.37
CA GLY A 172 20.97 -1.35 9.67
C GLY A 172 20.65 -1.32 8.19
N HIS A 173 21.57 -0.76 7.41
CA HIS A 173 21.44 -0.71 5.97
C HIS A 173 22.80 -0.89 5.31
N LEU A 174 22.79 -1.46 4.11
CA LEU A 174 23.97 -1.72 3.32
C LEU A 174 23.70 -1.38 1.85
N TYR A 175 24.76 -1.02 1.12
CA TYR A 175 24.68 -0.60 -0.28
C TYR A 175 25.32 -1.64 -1.18
N VAL A 176 24.51 -2.36 -1.95
CA VAL A 176 24.95 -3.42 -2.87
C VAL A 176 24.86 -2.96 -4.31
N ASN A 177 25.52 -3.67 -5.22
CA ASN A 177 25.34 -3.42 -6.63
C ASN A 177 23.95 -3.88 -7.09
N LYS A 178 23.41 -3.25 -8.13
CA LYS A 178 22.12 -3.62 -8.75
C LYS A 178 22.25 -4.88 -9.62
N VAL A 179 22.74 -5.96 -9.04
CA VAL A 179 22.85 -7.29 -9.64
C VAL A 179 22.25 -8.32 -8.70
N ALA A 180 21.94 -9.51 -9.21
CA ALA A 180 21.56 -10.59 -8.33
C ALA A 180 22.71 -10.90 -7.34
N GLY A 181 22.34 -11.24 -6.12
CA GLY A 181 23.29 -11.47 -5.04
C GLY A 181 22.72 -12.38 -3.96
N ASN A 182 23.56 -12.68 -2.99
CA ASN A 182 23.25 -13.54 -1.86
C ASN A 182 23.65 -12.83 -0.58
N PHE A 183 22.66 -12.40 0.19
CA PHE A 183 22.86 -11.91 1.54
C PHE A 183 22.78 -13.10 2.49
N HIS A 184 23.84 -13.38 3.24
CA HIS A 184 23.86 -14.54 4.12
C HIS A 184 24.36 -14.22 5.52
N ILE A 185 23.82 -14.95 6.48
CA ILE A 185 24.19 -14.92 7.90
C ILE A 185 24.74 -16.29 8.24
N THR A 186 26.01 -16.35 8.60
CA THR A 186 26.74 -17.61 8.86
C THR A 186 27.51 -17.51 10.17
N VAL A 187 28.06 -18.64 10.62
CA VAL A 187 28.90 -18.69 11.84
C VAL A 187 30.21 -17.95 11.60
N GLY A 188 30.57 -17.04 12.48
CA GLY A 188 31.81 -16.27 12.42
C GLY A 188 31.68 -14.96 11.64
N LYS A 189 32.59 -14.02 11.90
CA LYS A 189 32.71 -12.80 11.10
C LYS A 189 33.39 -13.14 9.78
N SER A 190 32.94 -12.53 8.69
CA SER A 190 33.62 -12.68 7.40
C SER A 190 35.00 -12.04 7.46
N ILE A 191 36.01 -12.77 6.97
CA ILE A 191 37.36 -12.24 6.79
C ILE A 191 37.63 -12.21 5.28
N PRO A 192 38.00 -11.04 4.73
CA PRO A 192 38.26 -10.94 3.31
C PRO A 192 39.51 -11.75 2.94
N HIS A 193 39.38 -12.69 1.99
CA HIS A 193 40.48 -13.52 1.50
C HIS A 193 40.65 -13.35 -0.03
N PRO A 194 41.87 -13.35 -0.59
CA PRO A 194 42.10 -13.12 -2.02
C PRO A 194 41.51 -14.18 -2.99
N ARG A 195 40.93 -15.27 -2.49
CA ARG A 195 40.28 -16.35 -3.27
C ARG A 195 38.83 -16.62 -2.85
N GLY A 196 38.18 -15.66 -2.17
CA GLY A 196 36.80 -15.80 -1.68
C GLY A 196 36.64 -15.21 -0.29
N HIS A 197 35.71 -15.75 0.50
CA HIS A 197 35.55 -15.36 1.89
C HIS A 197 35.57 -16.60 2.78
N ALA A 198 36.31 -16.52 3.88
CA ALA A 198 36.37 -17.57 4.87
C ALA A 198 35.64 -17.10 6.12
N HIS A 199 34.79 -17.96 6.66
CA HIS A 199 34.12 -17.75 7.93
C HIS A 199 34.92 -18.42 9.04
N LEU A 200 35.28 -17.67 10.08
CA LEU A 200 36.06 -18.20 11.20
C LEU A 200 35.17 -19.05 12.13
N ALA A 201 34.81 -20.26 11.71
CA ALA A 201 33.98 -21.19 12.50
C ALA A 201 34.77 -21.96 13.58
N ALA A 202 36.10 -21.82 13.63
CA ALA A 202 37.00 -22.67 14.42
C ALA A 202 36.91 -22.51 15.96
N LEU A 203 36.16 -21.54 16.47
CA LEU A 203 36.08 -21.22 17.91
C LEU A 203 34.74 -21.59 18.56
N VAL A 204 33.79 -22.16 17.82
CA VAL A 204 32.44 -22.44 18.31
C VAL A 204 32.16 -23.94 18.27
N ALA A 205 31.73 -24.50 19.40
CA ALA A 205 31.31 -25.89 19.48
C ALA A 205 30.07 -26.13 18.60
N HIS A 206 30.10 -27.19 17.81
CA HIS A 206 29.08 -27.49 16.79
C HIS A 206 27.67 -27.74 17.36
N ASP A 207 27.56 -28.01 18.65
CA ASP A 207 26.31 -28.27 19.37
C ASP A 207 25.52 -26.99 19.74
N SER A 208 26.03 -25.80 19.37
CA SER A 208 25.42 -24.51 19.73
C SER A 208 24.85 -23.71 18.55
N TYR A 209 24.80 -24.31 17.35
CA TYR A 209 24.27 -23.64 16.16
C TYR A 209 22.73 -23.65 16.16
N ASN A 210 22.14 -22.47 16.36
CA ASN A 210 20.69 -22.29 16.28
C ASN A 210 20.35 -21.12 15.35
N PHE A 211 20.13 -21.43 14.07
CA PHE A 211 19.73 -20.46 13.05
C PHE A 211 18.22 -20.18 13.01
N SER A 212 17.51 -20.42 14.12
CA SER A 212 16.15 -19.90 14.27
C SER A 212 16.19 -18.39 14.14
N HIS A 213 15.35 -17.84 13.27
CA HIS A 213 15.39 -16.42 12.97
C HIS A 213 13.99 -15.85 12.78
N ARG A 214 13.91 -14.54 13.01
CA ARG A 214 12.74 -13.72 12.77
C ARG A 214 13.17 -12.51 11.97
N ILE A 215 12.44 -12.22 10.89
CA ILE A 215 12.63 -11.05 10.06
C ILE A 215 11.68 -9.98 10.59
N ASP A 216 12.24 -8.98 11.26
CA ASP A 216 11.48 -7.85 11.79
C ASP A 216 11.19 -6.84 10.67
N HIS A 217 12.19 -6.55 9.84
CA HIS A 217 12.04 -5.77 8.61
C HIS A 217 13.07 -6.14 7.54
N LEU A 218 12.64 -6.35 6.29
CA LEU A 218 13.55 -6.48 5.15
C LEU A 218 13.00 -5.73 3.95
N SER A 219 13.70 -4.69 3.50
CA SER A 219 13.28 -3.88 2.35
C SER A 219 14.44 -3.52 1.43
N PHE A 220 14.10 -3.25 0.17
CA PHE A 220 15.03 -2.87 -0.89
C PHE A 220 14.68 -1.45 -1.36
N GLY A 221 15.68 -0.58 -1.40
CA GLY A 221 15.55 0.83 -1.72
C GLY A 221 15.39 1.72 -0.49
N GLU A 222 14.93 2.94 -0.74
CA GLU A 222 14.66 3.91 0.32
C GLU A 222 13.38 3.54 1.09
N PRO A 223 13.38 3.63 2.43
CA PRO A 223 12.21 3.28 3.22
C PRO A 223 11.08 4.27 2.94
N LEU A 224 9.95 3.74 2.46
CA LEU A 224 8.73 4.52 2.23
C LEU A 224 7.76 4.31 3.40
N PRO A 225 7.21 5.39 3.96
CA PRO A 225 6.27 5.27 5.08
C PRO A 225 5.00 4.54 4.63
N GLY A 226 4.58 3.54 5.41
CA GLY A 226 3.33 2.81 5.17
C GLY A 226 3.44 1.59 4.26
N ILE A 227 4.62 1.27 3.72
CA ILE A 227 4.83 0.01 2.99
C ILE A 227 5.21 -1.08 3.98
N ILE A 228 4.50 -2.21 3.91
CA ILE A 228 4.82 -3.43 4.64
C ILE A 228 5.52 -4.36 3.66
N SER A 229 6.74 -4.79 3.98
CA SER A 229 7.48 -5.70 3.12
C SER A 229 6.94 -7.14 3.25
N PRO A 230 6.98 -7.95 2.18
CA PRO A 230 6.43 -9.32 2.19
C PRO A 230 7.16 -10.33 3.08
N LEU A 231 8.23 -9.96 3.76
CA LEU A 231 8.95 -10.85 4.69
C LEU A 231 8.90 -10.33 6.13
N ASP A 232 8.26 -9.18 6.36
CA ASP A 232 8.17 -8.56 7.67
C ASP A 232 7.29 -9.40 8.60
N GLY A 233 7.81 -9.65 9.80
CA GLY A 233 7.15 -10.46 10.81
C GLY A 233 7.32 -11.96 10.67
N THR A 234 7.98 -12.45 9.61
CA THR A 234 8.17 -13.89 9.38
C THR A 234 9.14 -14.50 10.38
N GLU A 235 8.81 -15.68 10.90
CA GLU A 235 9.62 -16.42 11.88
C GLU A 235 9.81 -17.86 11.43
N LYS A 236 11.04 -18.37 11.57
CA LYS A 236 11.39 -19.76 11.29
C LYS A 236 12.23 -20.33 12.42
N ILE A 237 11.75 -21.43 12.98
CA ILE A 237 12.42 -22.19 14.03
C ILE A 237 13.19 -23.34 13.40
N ALA A 238 14.48 -23.45 13.72
CA ALA A 238 15.33 -24.57 13.35
C ALA A 238 15.19 -25.66 14.42
N THR A 239 14.39 -26.69 14.16
CA THR A 239 14.06 -27.72 15.16
C THR A 239 15.11 -28.82 15.29
N ASP A 240 15.74 -29.30 14.20
CA ASP A 240 16.79 -30.35 14.25
C ASP A 240 17.49 -30.58 12.90
N CYS A 241 18.11 -29.56 12.31
CA CYS A 241 19.04 -29.74 11.18
C CYS A 241 20.02 -28.57 11.13
N LYS A 242 21.24 -28.81 10.64
CA LYS A 242 22.17 -27.77 10.14
C LYS A 242 21.56 -27.12 8.90
N LEU A 243 20.52 -26.32 9.08
CA LEU A 243 19.67 -25.83 8.00
C LEU A 243 20.31 -24.66 7.27
N VAL A 244 20.31 -24.77 5.95
CA VAL A 244 20.46 -23.66 5.01
C VAL A 244 19.06 -23.17 4.71
N PHE A 245 18.68 -22.01 5.22
CA PHE A 245 17.46 -21.36 4.75
C PHE A 245 17.78 -20.61 3.47
N GLN A 246 17.08 -20.91 2.38
CA GLN A 246 17.25 -20.16 1.14
C GLN A 246 15.97 -19.38 0.82
N ILE A 247 16.06 -18.06 0.89
CA ILE A 247 14.97 -17.14 0.54
C ILE A 247 15.21 -16.69 -0.89
N PHE A 248 14.25 -16.92 -1.78
CA PHE A 248 14.26 -16.35 -3.12
C PHE A 248 13.32 -15.14 -3.15
N LEU A 249 13.91 -13.97 -3.28
CA LEU A 249 13.18 -12.73 -3.54
C LEU A 249 12.99 -12.59 -5.05
N ASN A 250 11.88 -13.15 -5.55
CA ASN A 250 11.42 -12.88 -6.91
C ASN A 250 10.36 -11.77 -6.87
N TYR A 251 10.39 -10.88 -7.86
CA TYR A 251 9.45 -9.76 -8.01
C TYR A 251 7.96 -10.17 -7.90
N PHE A 252 7.62 -11.38 -8.36
CA PHE A 252 6.23 -11.85 -8.41
C PHE A 252 5.79 -12.60 -7.15
N THR A 253 6.69 -13.35 -6.50
CA THR A 253 6.37 -14.13 -5.29
C THR A 253 7.63 -14.39 -4.46
N PRO A 254 7.70 -13.97 -3.18
CA PRO A 254 8.70 -14.49 -2.27
C PRO A 254 8.40 -15.98 -2.03
N SER A 255 9.38 -16.84 -2.33
CA SER A 255 9.34 -18.27 -2.06
C SER A 255 10.33 -18.60 -0.95
N LEU A 256 9.80 -19.16 0.14
CA LEU A 256 10.58 -19.58 1.29
C LEU A 256 10.67 -21.11 1.29
N SER A 257 11.77 -21.66 0.78
CA SER A 257 12.03 -23.10 0.78
C SER A 257 13.09 -23.42 1.83
N GLY A 258 12.68 -24.09 2.91
CA GLY A 258 13.62 -24.67 3.87
C GLY A 258 14.01 -26.07 3.41
N ILE A 259 15.24 -26.25 2.93
CA ILE A 259 15.75 -27.56 2.54
C ILE A 259 16.59 -28.08 3.72
N CYS A 260 16.13 -29.12 4.42
CA CYS A 260 17.05 -29.90 5.25
C CYS A 260 17.88 -30.79 4.32
N MET A 261 19.15 -30.45 4.13
CA MET A 261 20.11 -31.38 3.54
C MET A 261 20.52 -32.41 4.61
N PRO A 262 20.32 -33.72 4.38
CA PRO A 262 20.97 -34.74 5.19
C PRO A 262 22.49 -34.65 5.04
N LEU A 263 23.20 -35.07 6.09
CA LEU A 263 24.62 -34.94 6.46
C LEU A 263 25.73 -35.28 5.42
N ALA A 264 25.52 -35.09 4.12
CA ALA A 264 26.43 -35.49 3.04
C ALA A 264 27.03 -34.31 2.23
N VAL A 265 26.85 -33.06 2.67
CA VAL A 265 27.48 -31.87 2.08
C VAL A 265 28.55 -31.36 3.06
N PRO A 266 29.76 -30.99 2.60
CA PRO A 266 30.83 -30.53 3.48
C PRO A 266 30.34 -29.42 4.40
N GLN A 267 30.80 -29.50 5.64
CA GLN A 267 30.37 -28.82 6.87
C GLN A 267 30.51 -27.28 6.86
N GLU A 268 30.65 -26.66 5.68
CA GLU A 268 31.02 -25.25 5.49
C GLU A 268 29.86 -24.27 5.35
N LEU A 269 28.60 -24.69 5.17
CA LEU A 269 27.49 -23.73 5.03
C LEU A 269 26.30 -24.08 5.93
N SER A 270 26.43 -23.89 7.24
CA SER A 270 25.25 -23.72 8.10
C SER A 270 24.98 -22.23 8.25
N GLY A 271 23.77 -21.79 7.88
CA GLY A 271 23.45 -20.36 7.86
C GLY A 271 22.12 -20.03 7.20
N ILE A 272 21.80 -18.74 7.22
CA ILE A 272 20.62 -18.18 6.57
C ILE A 272 21.11 -17.53 5.28
N PHE A 273 20.51 -17.86 4.14
CA PHE A 273 20.90 -17.36 2.83
C PHE A 273 19.68 -16.74 2.14
N MET A 274 19.83 -15.50 1.69
CA MET A 274 18.80 -14.71 1.04
C MET A 274 19.31 -14.34 -0.34
N LYS A 275 18.84 -15.09 -1.35
CA LYS A 275 19.12 -14.81 -2.74
C LYS A 275 18.09 -13.83 -3.28
N TYR A 276 18.59 -12.71 -3.80
CA TYR A 276 17.75 -11.70 -4.42
C TYR A 276 18.14 -11.55 -5.89
N ASP A 277 17.14 -11.32 -6.72
CA ASP A 277 17.30 -11.02 -8.14
C ASP A 277 16.62 -9.67 -8.44
N ILE A 278 17.26 -8.85 -9.26
CA ILE A 278 16.83 -7.48 -9.54
C ILE A 278 16.32 -7.42 -10.98
N SER A 279 15.09 -6.95 -11.16
CA SER A 279 14.51 -6.73 -12.49
C SER A 279 15.05 -5.45 -13.12
N SER A 280 15.14 -5.44 -14.46
CA SER A 280 15.47 -4.23 -15.25
C SER A 280 14.32 -3.24 -15.38
N LEU A 281 13.14 -3.56 -14.83
CA LEU A 281 11.95 -2.72 -14.81
C LEU A 281 11.82 -2.03 -13.46
N MET A 282 11.62 -0.71 -13.48
CA MET A 282 11.30 0.13 -12.33
C MET A 282 9.82 0.50 -12.36
N VAL A 283 9.16 0.45 -11.20
CA VAL A 283 7.79 0.94 -11.04
C VAL A 283 7.84 2.33 -10.44
N LYS A 284 7.46 3.33 -11.22
CA LYS A 284 7.31 4.71 -10.77
C LYS A 284 5.91 4.90 -10.23
N VAL A 285 5.82 5.16 -8.94
CA VAL A 285 4.56 5.39 -8.23
C VAL A 285 4.40 6.89 -8.04
N THR A 286 3.36 7.48 -8.64
CA THR A 286 3.04 8.91 -8.48
C THR A 286 1.64 9.09 -7.91
N GLU A 287 1.51 9.95 -6.90
CA GLU A 287 0.21 10.37 -6.40
C GLU A 287 -0.35 11.45 -7.33
N GLN A 288 -1.51 11.20 -7.92
CA GLN A 288 -2.18 12.14 -8.81
C GLN A 288 -3.47 12.65 -8.19
N HIS A 289 -3.68 13.95 -8.39
CA HIS A 289 -4.93 14.64 -8.10
C HIS A 289 -5.63 14.99 -9.41
N MET A 290 -6.96 14.99 -9.38
CA MET A 290 -7.72 15.60 -10.47
C MET A 290 -7.45 17.11 -10.52
N PRO A 291 -7.06 17.66 -11.67
CA PRO A 291 -6.93 19.10 -11.83
C PRO A 291 -8.30 19.77 -11.77
N LEU A 292 -8.34 21.01 -11.27
CA LEU A 292 -9.56 21.79 -11.08
C LEU A 292 -10.38 21.94 -12.37
N TRP A 293 -9.73 22.14 -13.51
CA TRP A 293 -10.43 22.29 -14.79
C TRP A 293 -11.24 21.04 -15.14
N GLN A 294 -10.70 19.85 -14.87
CA GLN A 294 -11.33 18.58 -15.20
C GLN A 294 -12.53 18.34 -14.31
N PHE A 295 -12.44 18.72 -13.03
CA PHE A 295 -13.57 18.74 -12.11
C PHE A 295 -14.69 19.68 -12.60
N LEU A 296 -14.35 20.92 -13.02
CA LEU A 296 -15.34 21.88 -13.52
C LEU A 296 -16.06 21.38 -14.79
N VAL A 297 -15.32 20.79 -15.73
CA VAL A 297 -15.90 20.19 -16.95
C VAL A 297 -16.86 19.05 -16.59
N ARG A 298 -16.47 18.18 -15.64
CA ARG A 298 -17.34 17.09 -15.16
C ARG A 298 -18.59 17.61 -14.46
N LEU A 299 -18.47 18.64 -13.62
CA LEU A 299 -19.61 19.28 -12.95
C LEU A 299 -20.60 19.90 -13.97
N CYS A 300 -20.08 20.59 -14.98
CA CYS A 300 -20.89 21.13 -16.07
C CYS A 300 -21.61 20.02 -16.84
N GLY A 301 -20.92 18.89 -17.09
CA GLY A 301 -21.50 17.70 -17.70
C GLY A 301 -22.65 17.10 -16.89
N ILE A 302 -22.53 17.03 -15.56
CA ILE A 302 -23.60 16.53 -14.67
C ILE A 302 -24.83 17.44 -14.75
N ILE A 303 -24.63 18.77 -14.60
CA ILE A 303 -25.74 19.74 -14.62
C ILE A 303 -26.42 19.75 -15.99
N GLY A 304 -25.65 19.83 -17.08
CA GLY A 304 -26.17 19.83 -18.45
C GLY A 304 -26.87 18.52 -18.81
N GLY A 305 -26.29 17.38 -18.40
CA GLY A 305 -26.86 16.05 -18.63
C GLY A 305 -28.22 15.86 -17.93
N ILE A 306 -28.36 16.33 -16.69
CA ILE A 306 -29.63 16.23 -15.96
C ILE A 306 -30.68 17.17 -16.55
N PHE A 307 -30.31 18.38 -16.93
CA PHE A 307 -31.23 19.33 -17.56
C PHE A 307 -31.78 18.77 -18.89
N SER A 308 -30.91 18.20 -19.73
CA SER A 308 -31.32 17.60 -21.01
C SER A 308 -32.18 16.35 -20.82
N THR A 309 -31.83 15.47 -19.88
CA THR A 309 -32.58 14.23 -19.65
C THR A 309 -33.93 14.47 -19.02
N THR A 310 -34.06 15.47 -18.14
CA THR A 310 -35.36 15.85 -17.54
C THR A 310 -36.39 16.22 -18.61
N GLY A 311 -35.97 16.98 -19.63
CA GLY A 311 -36.84 17.35 -20.75
C GLY A 311 -37.28 16.15 -21.59
N MET A 312 -36.36 15.23 -21.90
CA MET A 312 -36.70 13.99 -22.61
C MET A 312 -37.61 13.08 -21.80
N ILE A 313 -37.36 12.92 -20.50
CA ILE A 313 -38.17 12.09 -19.61
C ILE A 313 -39.58 12.66 -19.51
N HIS A 314 -39.73 13.98 -19.41
CA HIS A 314 -41.05 14.61 -19.40
C HIS A 314 -41.82 14.31 -20.69
N GLY A 315 -41.18 14.43 -21.86
CA GLY A 315 -41.79 14.09 -23.15
C GLY A 315 -42.18 12.62 -23.26
N LEU A 316 -41.33 11.71 -22.77
CA LEU A 316 -41.54 10.27 -22.83
C LEU A 316 -42.61 9.80 -21.85
N VAL A 317 -42.67 10.38 -20.64
CA VAL A 317 -43.75 10.15 -19.68
C VAL A 317 -45.08 10.67 -20.22
N GLY A 318 -45.09 11.87 -20.82
CA GLY A 318 -46.28 12.39 -21.50
C GLY A 318 -46.79 11.45 -22.58
N PHE A 319 -45.91 11.00 -23.47
CA PHE A 319 -46.26 10.02 -24.51
C PHE A 319 -46.79 8.69 -23.94
N LEU A 320 -46.17 8.16 -22.89
CA LEU A 320 -46.63 6.94 -22.23
C LEU A 320 -48.00 7.13 -21.58
N VAL A 321 -48.23 8.26 -20.90
CA VAL A 321 -49.53 8.59 -20.30
C VAL A 321 -50.60 8.72 -21.38
N ASP A 322 -50.30 9.37 -22.49
CA ASP A 322 -51.22 9.51 -23.63
C ASP A 322 -51.54 8.15 -24.27
N VAL A 323 -50.54 7.30 -24.47
CA VAL A 323 -50.75 5.94 -25.01
C VAL A 323 -51.59 5.09 -24.06
N VAL A 324 -51.35 5.15 -22.75
CA VAL A 324 -52.11 4.41 -21.74
C VAL A 324 -53.53 4.95 -21.61
N CYS A 325 -53.73 6.27 -21.55
CA CYS A 325 -55.07 6.88 -21.50
C CYS A 325 -55.88 6.62 -22.76
N CYS A 326 -55.25 6.68 -23.95
CA CYS A 326 -55.90 6.31 -25.21
C CYS A 326 -56.22 4.81 -25.29
N ARG A 327 -55.33 3.93 -24.82
CA ARG A 327 -55.54 2.47 -24.79
C ARG A 327 -56.65 2.04 -23.83
N PHE A 328 -56.83 2.74 -22.71
CA PHE A 328 -57.81 2.39 -21.67
C PHE A 328 -59.12 3.21 -21.71
N GLN A 329 -59.33 4.08 -22.71
CA GLN A 329 -60.56 4.88 -22.87
C GLN A 329 -61.03 5.60 -21.58
N MET A 330 -60.09 6.10 -20.76
CA MET A 330 -60.45 6.97 -19.63
C MET A 330 -60.72 8.39 -20.16
N GLY A 331 -61.91 8.59 -20.70
CA GLY A 331 -62.34 9.88 -21.23
C GLY A 331 -62.59 10.90 -20.12
N ILE A 332 -61.66 11.83 -19.92
CA ILE A 332 -61.96 13.21 -19.52
C ILE A 332 -60.97 14.15 -20.24
N TYR A 333 -61.04 14.20 -21.57
CA TYR A 333 -60.54 15.36 -22.30
C TYR A 333 -61.65 16.41 -22.29
N LYS A 334 -61.58 17.39 -21.38
CA LYS A 334 -62.31 18.65 -21.58
C LYS A 334 -61.52 19.46 -22.61
N PRO A 335 -62.08 19.77 -23.80
CA PRO A 335 -61.43 20.69 -24.71
C PRO A 335 -61.38 22.08 -24.07
N VAL A 336 -60.21 22.70 -24.11
CA VAL A 336 -60.02 24.10 -23.75
C VAL A 336 -60.68 24.94 -24.85
N SER A 337 -61.66 25.75 -24.48
CA SER A 337 -62.28 26.79 -25.32
C SER A 337 -61.62 28.14 -25.09
#